data_AF-A0A7J9Y4Y0-F1
#
_entry.id   AF-A0A7J9Y4Y0-F1
#
_cell.length_a   1.000
_cell.length_b   1.000
_cell.length_c   1.000
_cell.angle_alpha   90.00
_cell.angle_beta   90.00
_cell.angle_gamma   90.00
#
_symmetry.space_group_name_H-M   'P 1'
#
loop_
_entity.id
_entity.type
_entity.pdbx_description
1 polymer ?
#
loop_
_entity_poly.entity_id
_entity_poly.type
_entity_poly.pdbx_seq_one_letter_code
_entity_poly.pdbx_strand_id
1 'polypeptide(L)' 'GLTFRNDIVAGPGGQQILLEDPSGNVVELFQPAGG' A
#
# COMPACT_ATOMS: atom_id res chain seq x y z
N GLY A 1 1.09 12.20 10.47
CA GLY A 1 1.87 11.56 9.39
C GLY A 1 1.24 10.23 9.05
N LEU A 2 1.66 9.60 7.96
CA LEU A 2 1.28 8.21 7.63
C LEU A 2 2.49 7.31 7.93
N THR A 3 2.23 6.13 8.51
CA THR A 3 3.28 5.15 8.83
C THR A 3 3.18 3.98 7.86
N PHE A 4 4.26 3.67 7.15
CA PHE A 4 4.31 2.45 6.32
C PHE A 4 4.40 1.21 7.21
N ARG A 5 3.56 0.21 6.93
CA ARG A 5 3.53 -1.05 7.69
C ARG A 5 4.38 -2.16 7.07
N ASN A 6 4.73 -2.02 5.80
CA ASN A 6 5.54 -2.97 5.03
C ASN A 6 6.22 -2.27 3.86
N ASP A 7 7.20 -2.94 3.27
CA ASP A 7 7.78 -2.55 1.98
C ASP A 7 6.80 -2.83 0.83
N ILE A 8 7.01 -2.20 -0.32
CA ILE A 8 6.19 -2.42 -1.52
C ILE A 8 6.19 -3.91 -1.90
N VAL A 9 5.00 -4.47 -2.08
CA VAL A 9 4.80 -5.82 -2.61
C VAL A 9 4.45 -5.68 -4.09
N ALA A 10 5.20 -6.35 -4.96
CA ALA A 10 4.98 -6.36 -6.40
C ALA A 10 4.56 -7.75 -6.89
N GLY A 11 3.67 -7.80 -7.88
CA GLY A 11 3.23 -9.04 -8.52
C GLY A 11 2.59 -8.80 -9.90
N PRO A 12 2.10 -9.86 -10.57
CA PRO A 12 1.51 -9.74 -11.91
C PRO A 12 0.34 -8.76 -12.01
N GLY A 13 -0.36 -8.51 -10.90
CA GLY A 13 -1.48 -7.56 -10.83
C GLY A 13 -1.09 -6.10 -10.59
N GLY A 14 0.18 -5.80 -10.29
CA GLY A 14 0.64 -4.46 -9.95
C GLY A 14 1.47 -4.42 -8.66
N GLN A 15 1.42 -3.28 -7.98
CA GLN A 15 2.18 -2.99 -6.77
C GLN A 15 1.25 -2.50 -5.66
N GLN A 16 1.56 -2.84 -4.42
CA GLN A 16 0.79 -2.38 -3.27
C GLN A 16 1.66 -2.11 -2.03
N ILE A 17 1.15 -1.27 -1.13
CA ILE A 17 1.72 -1.00 0.19
C ILE A 17 0.61 -0.62 1.19
N LEU A 18 0.81 -0.93 2.48
CA LEU A 18 -0.11 -0.54 3.55
C LEU A 18 0.44 0.64 4.35
N LEU A 19 -0.47 1.54 4.72
CA LEU A 19 -0.22 2.67 5.62
C LEU A 19 -1.16 2.63 6.81
N GLU A 20 -0.70 3.15 7.94
CA GLU A 20 -1.52 3.46 9.10
C GLU A 20 -1.67 4.98 9.24
N ASP A 21 -2.91 5.46 9.37
CA ASP A 21 -3.21 6.87 9.64
C ASP A 21 -3.16 7.18 11.16
N PRO A 22 -3.20 8.45 11.58
CA PRO A 22 -3.18 8.81 13.00
C PRO A 22 -4.38 8.31 13.82
N SER A 23 -5.47 7.89 13.18
CA SER A 23 -6.64 7.30 13.84
C SER A 23 -6.53 5.78 14.00
N GLY A 24 -5.45 5.18 13.49
CA GLY A 24 -5.23 3.72 13.50
C GLY A 24 -5.92 2.99 12.34
N ASN A 25 -6.45 3.71 11.33
CA ASN A 25 -7.02 3.06 10.15
C ASN A 25 -5.92 2.54 9.23
N VAL A 26 -6.16 1.37 8.65
CA VAL A 26 -5.29 0.81 7.61
C VAL A 26 -5.76 1.27 6.24
N VAL A 27 -4.86 1.88 5.47
CA VAL A 27 -5.09 2.32 4.10
C VAL A 27 -4.23 1.51 3.16
N GLU A 28 -4.83 0.94 2.12
CA GLU A 28 -4.11 0.31 1.01
C GLU A 28 -3.90 1.33 -0.11
N LEU A 29 -2.64 1.44 -0.55
CA LEU A 29 -2.30 2.14 -1.79
C LEU A 29 -1.92 1.09 -2.84
N PHE A 30 -2.71 1.02 -3.91
CA PHE A 30 -2.57 0.06 -4.99
C PHE A 30 -2.29 0.77 -6.32
N GLN A 31 -1.29 0.28 -7.05
CA GLN A 31 -1.01 0.65 -8.43
C GLN A 31 -1.21 -0.59 -9.31
N PRO A 32 -2.22 -0.61 -10.21
CA PRO A 32 -2.41 -1.74 -11.11
C PRO A 32 -1.24 -1.88 -12.10
N ALA A 33 -0.98 -3.10 -12.53
CA ALA A 33 -0.10 -3.35 -13.68
C ALA A 33 -0.67 -2.65 -14.92
N GLY A 34 0.19 -1.99 -15.70
CA GLY A 34 -0.18 -1.54 -17.04
C GLY A 34 -0.39 -2.77 -17.92
N GLY A 35 -1.60 -2.94 -18.46
CA GLY A 35 -1.94 -4.05 -19.36
C GLY A 35 -1.16 -4.04 -20.66
#